data_AF-A0AA97H410-F1
#
_entry.id   AF-A0AA97H410-F1
#
_cell.length_a   1.000
_cell.length_b   1.000
_cell.length_c   1.000
_cell.angle_alpha   90.00
_cell.angle_beta   90.00
_cell.angle_gamma   90.00
#
_symmetry.space_group_name_H-M   'P 1'
#
loop_
_entity.id
_entity.type
_entity.pdbx_description
1 polymer ?
#
loop_
_entity_poly.entity_id
_entity_poly.type
_entity_poly.pdbx_seq_one_letter_code
_entity_poly.pdbx_strand_id
1 'polypeptide(L)'
;MCFNWPADSLKTMWGDTSGEFTYKPVDKKTNYVKRCVAIAGDTLEIRNGTVYLNGKKNILPYRAKIQFKHIIYSSKGISTNKILRYTGKEFERKFTITFKNQEEYQSIVRHITSLNLVQGNTYELTTNSYDNFKKVTDQYRSEITEVKTNKRVTNLTLSLAEKIRKDSEVDSVVQIVHEADNAIFPHIASNQWSQDNMGPIYVPKKGVTVTINSANLPYYRQIIELYENNNLVVNNEDIYINGKSATEYTFQQDYYWLMGDNRHNSLDSRYWGFVPFDHVLGKPVMVWFSWDADAPTLMAKIKSIRWDRMFTTVGGEGEPVSYRYVVFALIIAYIGYQIFKKKKTE
;
A
#
# COMPACT_ATOMS: atom_id res chain seq x y z
N MET A 1 -10.76 1.81 -7.53
CA MET A 1 -12.01 2.12 -6.84
C MET A 1 -11.70 3.12 -5.75
N CYS A 2 -12.49 4.19 -5.64
CA CYS A 2 -12.50 5.12 -4.53
C CYS A 2 -13.59 4.66 -3.57
N PHE A 3 -13.29 4.59 -2.28
CA PHE A 3 -14.22 4.14 -1.26
C PHE A 3 -13.92 4.82 0.07
N ASN A 4 -14.94 4.97 0.89
CA ASN A 4 -14.77 5.27 2.30
C ASN A 4 -14.35 4.00 3.00
N TRP A 5 -13.44 4.14 3.95
CA TRP A 5 -13.03 3.01 4.75
C TRP A 5 -14.23 2.32 5.44
N PRO A 6 -14.36 0.97 5.34
CA PRO A 6 -15.53 0.24 5.85
C PRO A 6 -15.78 0.32 7.35
N ALA A 7 -14.74 0.49 8.17
CA ALA A 7 -14.85 0.49 9.63
C ALA A 7 -14.39 1.83 10.20
N ASP A 8 -15.29 2.75 10.56
CA ASP A 8 -14.95 4.14 10.94
C ASP A 8 -13.98 4.29 12.14
N SER A 9 -13.49 3.19 12.73
CA SER A 9 -12.39 3.14 13.69
C SER A 9 -11.02 2.92 13.00
N LEU A 10 -10.09 3.87 13.19
CA LEU A 10 -8.68 3.72 12.80
C LEU A 10 -7.92 2.66 13.64
N LYS A 11 -8.53 2.14 14.72
CA LYS A 11 -7.88 1.26 15.72
C LYS A 11 -7.62 -0.17 15.25
N THR A 12 -8.42 -0.70 14.32
CA THR A 12 -8.19 -2.05 13.74
C THR A 12 -6.99 -2.11 12.81
N MET A 13 -6.43 -0.97 12.39
CA MET A 13 -5.26 -0.93 11.51
C MET A 13 -3.94 -1.33 12.21
N TRP A 14 -3.93 -1.50 13.54
CA TRP A 14 -2.70 -1.71 14.32
C TRP A 14 -2.78 -2.78 15.43
N GLY A 15 -3.74 -3.71 15.37
CA GLY A 15 -3.85 -4.79 16.35
C GLY A 15 -4.32 -4.35 17.75
N ASP A 16 -5.07 -3.25 17.84
CA ASP A 16 -5.71 -2.85 19.10
C ASP A 16 -6.87 -3.78 19.46
N THR A 17 -6.78 -4.44 20.61
CA THR A 17 -7.79 -5.34 21.17
C THR A 17 -8.68 -4.68 22.23
N SER A 18 -8.60 -3.35 22.41
CA SER A 18 -9.27 -2.65 23.52
C SER A 18 -10.79 -2.53 23.39
N GLY A 19 -11.38 -2.84 22.23
CA GLY A 19 -12.83 -2.76 22.00
C GLY A 19 -13.41 -1.34 21.93
N GLU A 20 -12.58 -0.29 21.87
CA GLU A 20 -13.07 1.09 21.85
C GLU A 20 -13.25 1.63 20.42
N PHE A 21 -14.49 2.01 20.09
CA PHE A 21 -14.84 2.65 18.81
C PHE A 21 -14.53 4.14 18.86
N THR A 22 -13.67 4.62 17.95
CA THR A 22 -13.51 6.05 17.70
C THR A 22 -14.44 6.44 16.55
N TYR A 23 -15.60 7.03 16.86
CA TYR A 23 -16.48 7.59 15.84
C TYR A 23 -15.83 8.86 15.27
N LYS A 24 -15.54 8.88 13.97
CA LYS A 24 -15.20 10.13 13.30
C LYS A 24 -16.49 10.88 12.96
N PRO A 25 -16.47 12.23 13.05
CA PRO A 25 -17.50 13.05 12.45
C PRO A 25 -17.71 12.67 10.97
N VAL A 26 -18.96 12.70 10.50
CA VAL A 26 -19.37 12.25 9.15
C VAL A 26 -18.59 12.99 8.04
N ASP A 27 -18.19 14.23 8.30
CA ASP A 27 -17.36 15.09 7.45
C ASP A 27 -15.87 14.68 7.38
N LYS A 28 -15.39 13.83 8.30
CA LYS A 28 -13.98 13.39 8.39
C LYS A 28 -13.72 11.98 7.84
N LYS A 29 -14.63 11.46 7.01
CA LYS A 29 -14.43 10.17 6.34
C LYS A 29 -13.13 10.19 5.51
N THR A 30 -12.33 9.14 5.68
CA THR A 30 -11.07 9.00 4.95
C THR A 30 -11.31 8.22 3.66
N ASN A 31 -11.03 8.86 2.53
CA ASN A 31 -11.16 8.27 1.21
C ASN A 31 -9.91 7.48 0.83
N TYR A 32 -10.10 6.24 0.42
CA TYR A 32 -9.03 5.37 -0.05
C TYR A 32 -9.20 5.07 -1.53
N VAL A 33 -8.06 4.98 -2.23
CA VAL A 33 -8.02 4.50 -3.61
C VAL A 33 -7.22 3.21 -3.65
N LYS A 34 -7.90 2.12 -3.99
CA LYS A 34 -7.32 0.79 -4.14
C LYS A 34 -7.83 0.13 -5.42
N ARG A 35 -7.12 -0.88 -5.90
CA ARG A 35 -7.56 -1.69 -7.03
C ARG A 35 -8.62 -2.68 -6.55
N CYS A 36 -9.76 -2.73 -7.23
CA CYS A 36 -10.71 -3.81 -7.04
C CYS A 36 -10.13 -5.06 -7.72
N VAL A 37 -9.83 -6.06 -6.90
CA VAL A 37 -9.16 -7.30 -7.32
C VAL A 37 -10.15 -8.44 -7.48
N ALA A 38 -11.19 -8.49 -6.65
CA ALA A 38 -12.30 -9.43 -6.78
C ALA A 38 -13.63 -8.70 -6.54
N ILE A 39 -14.67 -9.15 -7.24
CA ILE A 39 -16.03 -8.62 -7.14
C ILE A 39 -16.96 -9.65 -6.49
N ALA A 40 -18.16 -9.20 -6.13
CA ALA A 40 -19.22 -10.04 -5.58
C ALA A 40 -19.45 -11.31 -6.40
N GLY A 41 -19.35 -12.47 -5.74
CA GLY A 41 -19.52 -13.79 -6.32
C GLY A 41 -18.22 -14.50 -6.69
N ASP A 42 -17.08 -13.81 -6.69
CA ASP A 42 -15.77 -14.43 -6.94
C ASP A 42 -15.31 -15.26 -5.74
N THR A 43 -14.56 -16.34 -6.02
CA THR A 43 -13.69 -16.98 -5.04
C THR A 43 -12.26 -16.47 -5.22
N LEU A 44 -11.73 -15.81 -4.21
CA LEU A 44 -10.39 -15.23 -4.20
C LEU A 44 -9.39 -16.15 -3.49
N GLU A 45 -8.23 -16.32 -4.09
CA GLU A 45 -7.08 -16.98 -3.47
C GLU A 45 -5.79 -16.24 -3.82
N ILE A 46 -4.84 -16.16 -2.90
CA ILE A 46 -3.53 -15.57 -3.13
C ILE A 46 -2.48 -16.65 -2.88
N ARG A 47 -1.60 -16.89 -3.87
CA ARG A 47 -0.49 -17.84 -3.79
C ARG A 47 0.80 -17.13 -4.15
N ASN A 48 1.75 -17.04 -3.22
CA ASN A 48 3.03 -16.33 -3.38
C ASN A 48 2.86 -14.91 -3.97
N GLY A 49 1.86 -14.16 -3.49
CA GLY A 49 1.51 -12.81 -3.92
C GLY A 49 0.71 -12.73 -5.24
N THR A 50 0.58 -13.84 -5.96
CA THR A 50 -0.23 -13.93 -7.19
C THR A 50 -1.69 -14.18 -6.82
N VAL A 51 -2.59 -13.37 -7.37
CA VAL A 51 -4.03 -13.52 -7.14
C VAL A 51 -4.63 -14.50 -8.14
N TYR A 52 -5.50 -15.36 -7.66
CA TYR A 52 -6.35 -16.26 -8.42
C TYR A 52 -7.82 -15.95 -8.10
N LEU A 53 -8.64 -15.89 -9.15
CA LEU A 53 -10.08 -15.67 -9.07
C LEU A 53 -10.77 -16.87 -9.70
N ASN A 54 -11.64 -17.53 -8.95
CA ASN A 54 -12.36 -18.75 -9.38
C ASN A 54 -11.38 -19.81 -9.94
N GLY A 55 -10.23 -19.97 -9.26
CA GLY A 55 -9.15 -20.89 -9.65
C GLY A 55 -8.25 -20.42 -10.80
N LYS A 56 -8.55 -19.29 -11.46
CA LYS A 56 -7.78 -18.76 -12.60
C LYS A 56 -6.88 -17.60 -12.17
N LYS A 57 -5.64 -17.56 -12.69
CA LYS A 57 -4.70 -16.46 -12.42
C LYS A 57 -5.30 -15.12 -12.88
N ASN A 58 -5.30 -14.14 -11.98
CA ASN A 58 -5.82 -12.80 -12.27
C ASN A 58 -4.98 -12.09 -13.34
N ILE A 59 -5.64 -11.57 -14.37
CA ILE A 59 -5.03 -10.80 -15.46
C ILE A 59 -5.13 -9.31 -15.10
N LEU A 60 -3.98 -8.70 -14.89
CA LEU A 60 -3.91 -7.28 -14.54
C LEU A 60 -3.95 -6.41 -15.79
N PRO A 61 -4.59 -5.22 -15.74
CA PRO A 61 -4.58 -4.29 -16.86
C PRO A 61 -3.16 -3.77 -17.10
N TYR A 62 -2.85 -3.38 -18.33
CA TYR A 62 -1.53 -2.87 -18.75
C TYR A 62 -0.96 -1.80 -17.81
N ARG A 63 -1.81 -0.88 -17.34
CA ARG A 63 -1.42 0.24 -16.47
C ARG A 63 -1.21 -0.16 -15.00
N ALA A 64 -1.42 -1.41 -14.62
CA ALA A 64 -1.16 -1.89 -13.26
C ALA A 64 0.35 -1.98 -13.00
N LYS A 65 0.81 -1.30 -11.94
CA LYS A 65 2.22 -1.28 -11.54
C LYS A 65 2.39 -1.95 -10.18
N ILE A 66 2.06 -3.25 -10.15
CA ILE A 66 2.14 -4.06 -8.92
C ILE A 66 3.60 -4.13 -8.45
N GLN A 67 3.81 -3.83 -7.18
CA GLN A 67 5.11 -3.83 -6.51
C GLN A 67 5.13 -4.83 -5.35
N PHE A 68 6.26 -5.51 -5.22
CA PHE A 68 6.61 -6.38 -4.10
C PHE A 68 8.04 -6.07 -3.66
N LYS A 69 8.35 -6.38 -2.40
CA LYS A 69 9.73 -6.46 -1.91
C LYS A 69 10.42 -7.65 -2.55
N HIS A 70 11.64 -7.41 -3.01
CA HIS A 70 12.53 -8.39 -3.58
C HIS A 70 13.88 -8.31 -2.91
N ILE A 71 14.58 -9.44 -2.83
CA ILE A 71 15.99 -9.52 -2.48
C ILE A 71 16.78 -9.64 -3.78
N ILE A 72 17.67 -8.67 -4.02
CA ILE A 72 18.63 -8.71 -5.11
C ILE A 72 19.94 -9.26 -4.53
N TYR A 73 20.46 -10.34 -5.12
CA TYR A 73 21.74 -10.95 -4.75
C TYR A 73 22.83 -10.61 -5.77
N SER A 74 24.04 -10.35 -5.28
CA SER A 74 25.26 -10.22 -6.08
C SER A 74 26.49 -10.53 -5.25
N SER A 75 27.20 -11.57 -5.64
CA SER A 75 28.48 -12.03 -5.08
C SER A 75 29.59 -10.97 -5.22
N LYS A 76 29.54 -10.15 -6.26
CA LYS A 76 30.50 -9.05 -6.51
C LYS A 76 30.16 -7.76 -5.72
N GLY A 77 29.00 -7.75 -5.05
CA GLY A 77 28.44 -6.58 -4.38
C GLY A 77 27.71 -5.66 -5.36
N ILE A 78 26.57 -5.11 -4.94
CA ILE A 78 25.73 -4.28 -5.81
C ILE A 78 26.00 -2.80 -5.56
N SER A 79 26.24 -2.05 -6.63
CA SER A 79 26.34 -0.58 -6.57
C SER A 79 24.97 0.06 -6.32
N THR A 80 24.89 0.93 -5.31
CA THR A 80 23.68 1.70 -4.98
C THR A 80 23.22 2.57 -6.13
N ASN A 81 24.15 3.30 -6.73
CA ASN A 81 23.84 4.18 -7.85
C ASN A 81 23.21 3.41 -9.02
N LYS A 82 23.60 2.14 -9.20
CA LYS A 82 23.05 1.29 -10.25
C LYS A 82 21.61 0.87 -9.97
N ILE A 83 21.30 0.42 -8.75
CA ILE A 83 19.91 0.13 -8.35
C ILE A 83 19.06 1.41 -8.41
N LEU A 84 19.58 2.55 -7.95
CA LEU A 84 18.87 3.84 -7.99
C LEU A 84 18.51 4.26 -9.42
N ARG A 85 19.37 3.99 -10.41
CA ARG A 85 19.06 4.22 -11.84
C ARG A 85 17.86 3.40 -12.32
N TYR A 86 17.68 2.20 -11.78
CA TYR A 86 16.55 1.34 -12.10
C TYR A 86 15.27 1.76 -11.35
N THR A 87 15.36 2.01 -10.05
CA THR A 87 14.18 2.22 -9.19
C THR A 87 13.71 3.67 -9.17
N GLY A 88 14.64 4.63 -9.29
CA GLY A 88 14.41 6.05 -9.01
C GLY A 88 13.93 6.31 -7.58
N LYS A 89 14.06 5.34 -6.68
CA LYS A 89 13.55 5.37 -5.31
C LYS A 89 14.63 4.92 -4.35
N GLU A 90 14.74 5.65 -3.25
CA GLU A 90 15.55 5.26 -2.10
C GLU A 90 15.10 3.90 -1.57
N PHE A 91 16.08 3.16 -1.08
CA PHE A 91 15.92 1.86 -0.45
C PHE A 91 16.88 1.79 0.73
N GLU A 92 16.78 0.70 1.49
CA GLU A 92 17.59 0.49 2.67
C GLU A 92 19.09 0.41 2.31
N ARG A 93 19.90 1.30 2.88
CA ARG A 93 21.35 1.40 2.67
C ARG A 93 22.08 1.23 3.98
N LYS A 94 23.20 0.50 3.93
CA LYS A 94 24.05 0.23 5.08
C LYS A 94 25.33 1.04 5.03
N PHE A 95 25.70 1.61 6.16
CA PHE A 95 26.93 2.38 6.31
C PHE A 95 27.67 1.97 7.56
N THR A 96 28.98 2.15 7.52
CA THR A 96 29.84 2.14 8.70
C THR A 96 30.17 3.58 9.08
N ILE A 97 30.03 3.91 10.35
CA ILE A 97 30.36 5.22 10.91
C ILE A 97 31.11 5.04 12.23
N THR A 98 32.06 5.93 12.50
CA THR A 98 32.68 6.08 13.82
C THR A 98 32.21 7.40 14.40
N PHE A 99 31.41 7.34 15.49
CA PHE A 99 30.93 8.56 16.12
C PHE A 99 32.06 9.27 16.86
N LYS A 100 32.07 10.60 16.84
CA LYS A 100 33.07 11.44 17.50
C LYS A 100 32.61 11.88 18.88
N ASN A 101 31.30 12.06 19.07
CA ASN A 101 30.71 12.48 20.34
C ASN A 101 29.24 12.05 20.47
N GLN A 102 28.69 12.22 21.67
CA GLN A 102 27.31 11.83 22.01
C GLN A 102 26.25 12.64 21.27
N GLU A 103 26.52 13.91 20.93
CA GLU A 103 25.55 14.76 20.24
C GLU A 103 25.33 14.29 18.79
N GLU A 104 26.41 14.00 18.09
CA GLU A 104 26.40 13.41 16.75
C GLU A 104 25.64 12.08 16.75
N TYR A 105 25.93 11.21 17.73
CA TYR A 105 25.22 9.94 17.90
C TYR A 105 23.70 10.16 18.01
N GLN A 106 23.26 11.03 18.93
CA GLN A 106 21.83 11.27 19.17
C GLN A 106 21.13 11.90 17.95
N SER A 107 21.81 12.76 17.21
CA SER A 107 21.27 13.38 16.00
C SER A 107 21.16 12.39 14.83
N ILE A 108 22.15 11.54 14.63
CA ILE A 108 22.18 10.56 13.54
C ILE A 108 21.21 9.40 13.80
N VAL A 109 21.10 8.92 15.04
CA VAL A 109 20.24 7.76 15.40
C VAL A 109 18.75 8.01 15.09
N ARG A 110 18.32 9.27 15.04
CA ARG A 110 16.93 9.64 14.66
C ARG A 110 16.61 9.43 13.17
N HIS A 111 17.63 9.23 12.33
CA HIS A 111 17.52 9.16 10.87
C HIS A 111 17.91 7.80 10.30
N ILE A 112 18.00 6.78 11.16
CA ILE A 112 18.37 5.41 10.82
C ILE A 112 17.29 4.44 11.32
N THR A 113 17.22 3.26 10.69
CA THR A 113 16.27 2.21 11.02
C THR A 113 16.89 1.12 11.88
N SER A 114 18.21 0.93 11.82
CA SER A 114 18.93 0.00 12.69
C SER A 114 20.33 0.50 12.99
N LEU A 115 20.88 0.08 14.13
CA LEU A 115 22.23 0.36 14.56
C LEU A 115 22.81 -0.88 15.25
N ASN A 116 23.99 -1.33 14.82
CA ASN A 116 24.72 -2.44 15.41
C ASN A 116 26.15 -2.01 15.71
N LEU A 117 26.62 -2.28 16.92
CA LEU A 117 28.02 -2.07 17.27
C LEU A 117 28.89 -3.13 16.58
N VAL A 118 29.92 -2.70 15.85
CA VAL A 118 30.87 -3.61 15.21
C VAL A 118 32.08 -3.81 16.13
N GLN A 119 32.80 -2.72 16.39
CA GLN A 119 34.02 -2.74 17.21
C GLN A 119 34.39 -1.34 17.69
N GLY A 120 34.75 -1.21 18.98
CA GLY A 120 35.17 0.07 19.56
C GLY A 120 34.02 1.09 19.55
N ASN A 121 34.20 2.20 18.81
CA ASN A 121 33.16 3.20 18.57
C ASN A 121 32.63 3.19 17.12
N THR A 122 32.84 2.07 16.41
CA THR A 122 32.44 1.87 15.02
C THR A 122 31.13 1.10 14.97
N TYR A 123 30.16 1.66 14.26
CA TYR A 123 28.81 1.10 14.14
C TYR A 123 28.47 0.80 12.68
N GLU A 124 27.78 -0.30 12.45
CA GLU A 124 27.02 -0.54 11.22
C GLU A 124 25.61 -0.01 11.44
N LEU A 125 25.19 0.93 10.59
CA LEU A 125 23.85 1.47 10.60
C LEU A 125 23.15 1.22 9.28
N THR A 126 21.83 1.32 9.34
CA THR A 126 20.97 1.18 8.18
C THR A 126 20.03 2.38 8.10
N THR A 127 19.85 2.98 6.93
CA THR A 127 18.87 4.05 6.70
C THR A 127 18.04 3.78 5.46
N ASN A 128 16.77 4.17 5.51
CA ASN A 128 15.84 4.22 4.37
C ASN A 128 15.69 5.66 3.80
N SER A 129 16.38 6.64 4.40
CA SER A 129 16.30 8.06 4.04
C SER A 129 17.71 8.64 3.92
N TYR A 130 18.43 8.21 2.88
CA TYR A 130 19.84 8.60 2.68
C TYR A 130 20.03 10.11 2.63
N ASP A 131 19.16 10.85 1.95
CA ASP A 131 19.32 12.31 1.83
C ASP A 131 19.23 13.03 3.18
N ASN A 132 18.33 12.60 4.07
CA ASN A 132 18.22 13.19 5.41
C ASN A 132 19.38 12.74 6.30
N PHE A 133 19.72 11.45 6.27
CA PHE A 133 20.90 10.92 6.94
C PHE A 133 22.17 11.67 6.51
N LYS A 134 22.36 11.88 5.20
CA LYS A 134 23.52 12.55 4.61
C LYS A 134 23.65 14.01 5.05
N LYS A 135 22.53 14.75 5.13
CA LYS A 135 22.53 16.13 5.63
C LYS A 135 23.04 16.20 7.08
N VAL A 136 22.58 15.29 7.93
CA VAL A 136 23.00 15.26 9.34
C VAL A 136 24.47 14.85 9.44
N THR A 137 24.91 13.83 8.70
CA THR A 137 26.33 13.45 8.69
C THR A 137 27.22 14.57 8.14
N ASP A 138 26.75 15.34 7.16
CA ASP A 138 27.51 16.48 6.61
C ASP A 138 27.63 17.63 7.61
N GLN A 139 26.58 17.89 8.40
CA GLN A 139 26.61 18.88 9.48
C GLN A 139 27.72 18.57 10.50
N TYR A 140 27.90 17.29 10.85
CA TYR A 140 28.93 16.83 11.78
C TYR A 140 30.26 16.46 11.11
N ARG A 141 30.34 16.59 9.77
CA ARG A 141 31.48 16.14 8.94
C ARG A 141 31.87 14.70 9.26
N SER A 142 30.87 13.84 9.44
CA SER A 142 31.05 12.44 9.77
C SER A 142 31.66 11.70 8.59
N GLU A 143 32.64 10.84 8.86
CA GLU A 143 33.17 9.93 7.86
C GLU A 143 32.27 8.70 7.81
N ILE A 144 31.54 8.54 6.71
CA ILE A 144 30.67 7.40 6.47
C ILE A 144 31.17 6.60 5.28
N THR A 145 31.22 5.28 5.44
CA THR A 145 31.56 4.37 4.35
C THR A 145 30.36 3.50 4.04
N GLU A 146 29.89 3.50 2.79
CA GLU A 146 28.80 2.61 2.40
C GLU A 146 29.29 1.17 2.33
N VAL A 147 28.57 0.28 3.03
CA VAL A 147 28.87 -1.15 3.04
C VAL A 147 28.31 -1.76 1.76
N LYS A 148 29.19 -2.33 0.93
CA LYS A 148 28.75 -3.16 -0.20
C LYS A 148 28.14 -4.44 0.34
N THR A 149 26.83 -4.58 0.15
CA THR A 149 26.11 -5.79 0.55
C THR A 149 25.98 -6.75 -0.63
N ASN A 150 26.11 -8.04 -0.34
CA ASN A 150 25.84 -9.11 -1.31
C ASN A 150 24.34 -9.37 -1.52
N LYS A 151 23.49 -8.78 -0.66
CA LYS A 151 22.04 -8.83 -0.76
C LYS A 151 21.43 -7.45 -0.50
N ARG A 152 20.36 -7.10 -1.21
CA ARG A 152 19.62 -5.85 -1.01
C ARG A 152 18.12 -6.05 -1.12
N VAL A 153 17.39 -5.56 -0.13
CA VAL A 153 15.92 -5.57 -0.14
C VAL A 153 15.44 -4.29 -0.80
N THR A 154 14.58 -4.41 -1.81
CA THR A 154 14.00 -3.26 -2.49
C THR A 154 12.58 -3.55 -2.96
N ASN A 155 11.74 -2.52 -2.98
CA ASN A 155 10.38 -2.62 -3.44
C ASN A 155 10.30 -2.30 -4.95
N LEU A 156 10.02 -3.32 -5.75
CA LEU A 156 10.13 -3.26 -7.21
C LEU A 156 8.80 -3.61 -7.87
N THR A 157 8.54 -3.00 -9.02
CA THR A 157 7.51 -3.53 -9.92
C THR A 157 7.99 -4.86 -10.50
N LEU A 158 7.05 -5.75 -10.85
CA LEU A 158 7.39 -7.02 -11.52
C LEU A 158 8.26 -6.81 -12.76
N SER A 159 7.90 -5.84 -13.61
CA SER A 159 8.68 -5.48 -14.80
C SER A 159 10.08 -4.98 -14.50
N LEU A 160 10.30 -4.31 -13.36
CA LEU A 160 11.60 -3.81 -12.96
C LEU A 160 12.46 -4.93 -12.38
N ALA A 161 11.88 -5.82 -11.58
CA ALA A 161 12.55 -7.02 -11.11
C ALA A 161 13.07 -7.87 -12.28
N GLU A 162 12.27 -8.04 -13.34
CA GLU A 162 12.72 -8.72 -14.57
C GLU A 162 13.88 -8.01 -15.26
N LYS A 163 13.87 -6.66 -15.32
CA LYS A 163 14.97 -5.89 -15.91
C LYS A 163 16.25 -6.04 -15.11
N ILE A 164 16.18 -5.93 -13.78
CA ILE A 164 17.32 -6.05 -12.88
C ILE A 164 17.89 -7.48 -12.92
N ARG A 165 17.05 -8.50 -13.05
CA ARG A 165 17.50 -9.90 -13.17
C ARG A 165 18.37 -10.16 -14.40
N LYS A 166 18.24 -9.35 -15.46
CA LYS A 166 19.04 -9.47 -16.69
C LYS A 166 20.38 -8.73 -16.63
N ASP A 167 20.65 -8.04 -15.53
CA ASP A 167 21.89 -7.29 -15.35
C ASP A 167 23.07 -8.21 -15.03
N SER A 168 24.21 -8.04 -15.71
CA SER A 168 25.39 -8.90 -15.56
C SER A 168 26.05 -8.85 -14.18
N GLU A 169 25.74 -7.84 -13.35
CA GLU A 169 26.23 -7.74 -11.98
C GLU A 169 25.26 -8.31 -10.94
N VAL A 170 24.09 -8.80 -11.37
CA VAL A 170 23.06 -9.36 -10.49
C VAL A 170 23.03 -10.88 -10.67
N ASP A 171 23.21 -11.61 -9.56
CA ASP A 171 23.16 -13.07 -9.58
C ASP A 171 21.71 -13.56 -9.58
N SER A 172 20.86 -12.95 -8.76
CA SER A 172 19.42 -13.27 -8.74
C SER A 172 18.57 -12.16 -8.14
N VAL A 173 17.28 -12.18 -8.50
CA VAL A 173 16.24 -11.33 -7.91
C VAL A 173 15.08 -12.21 -7.47
N VAL A 174 14.90 -12.33 -6.15
CA VAL A 174 13.93 -13.21 -5.51
C VAL A 174 12.84 -12.36 -4.86
N GLN A 175 11.57 -12.61 -5.19
CA GLN A 175 10.46 -11.96 -4.50
C GLN A 175 10.37 -12.47 -3.07
N ILE A 176 10.20 -11.58 -2.09
CA ILE A 176 9.95 -11.98 -0.71
C ILE A 176 8.53 -12.55 -0.64
N VAL A 177 8.38 -13.68 0.02
CA VAL A 177 7.08 -14.25 0.41
C VAL A 177 7.04 -14.22 1.93
N HIS A 178 6.04 -13.55 2.50
CA HIS A 178 5.93 -13.44 3.95
C HIS A 178 5.34 -14.71 4.56
N GLU A 179 5.88 -15.07 5.73
CA GLU A 179 5.34 -16.11 6.60
C GLU A 179 3.97 -15.72 7.17
N ALA A 180 3.29 -16.68 7.79
CA ALA A 180 1.99 -16.49 8.40
C ALA A 180 1.98 -15.31 9.40
N ASP A 181 0.90 -14.53 9.36
CA ASP A 181 0.69 -13.34 10.17
C ASP A 181 -0.75 -13.29 10.68
N ASN A 182 -0.91 -13.19 11.99
CA ASN A 182 -2.23 -13.13 12.64
C ASN A 182 -3.00 -11.84 12.33
N ALA A 183 -2.33 -10.81 11.80
CA ALA A 183 -2.97 -9.58 11.34
C ALA A 183 -3.78 -9.78 10.04
N ILE A 184 -3.66 -10.92 9.37
CA ILE A 184 -4.39 -11.22 8.14
C ILE A 184 -5.85 -11.55 8.44
N PHE A 185 -6.77 -10.87 7.76
CA PHE A 185 -8.20 -11.16 7.83
C PHE A 185 -8.47 -12.64 7.52
N PRO A 186 -9.32 -13.35 8.30
CA PRO A 186 -10.18 -12.86 9.38
C PRO A 186 -9.58 -13.00 10.80
N HIS A 187 -8.25 -12.96 10.95
CA HIS A 187 -7.52 -13.08 12.22
C HIS A 187 -7.61 -14.47 12.87
N ILE A 188 -7.59 -15.52 12.04
CA ILE A 188 -7.57 -16.92 12.48
C ILE A 188 -6.15 -17.48 12.32
N ALA A 189 -5.46 -17.70 13.44
CA ALA A 189 -4.08 -18.23 13.43
C ALA A 189 -3.96 -19.62 12.78
N SER A 190 -4.98 -20.48 12.92
CA SER A 190 -4.97 -21.82 12.34
C SER A 190 -5.00 -21.83 10.81
N ASN A 191 -5.38 -20.72 10.16
CA ASN A 191 -5.32 -20.60 8.71
C ASN A 191 -3.88 -20.56 8.17
N GLN A 192 -2.91 -20.17 9.00
CA GLN A 192 -1.51 -19.96 8.59
C GLN A 192 -1.38 -19.01 7.38
N TRP A 193 -2.25 -18.01 7.31
CA TRP A 193 -2.28 -17.06 6.19
C TRP A 193 -1.29 -15.92 6.38
N SER A 194 -0.78 -15.42 5.26
CA SER A 194 0.06 -14.24 5.17
C SER A 194 -0.48 -13.26 4.12
N GLN A 195 0.11 -12.08 4.05
CA GLN A 195 -0.22 -11.09 3.01
C GLN A 195 0.08 -11.57 1.58
N ASP A 196 0.83 -12.67 1.43
CA ASP A 196 1.20 -13.29 0.17
C ASP A 196 0.55 -14.67 -0.05
N ASN A 197 -0.04 -15.28 0.98
CA ASN A 197 -0.69 -16.58 0.92
C ASN A 197 -1.98 -16.58 1.72
N MET A 198 -3.14 -16.59 1.06
CA MET A 198 -4.43 -16.64 1.74
C MET A 198 -5.55 -17.19 0.86
N GLY A 199 -6.64 -17.58 1.49
CA GLY A 199 -7.80 -18.16 0.83
C GLY A 199 -7.66 -19.66 0.56
N PRO A 200 -8.57 -20.23 -0.22
CA PRO A 200 -9.65 -19.55 -0.93
C PRO A 200 -10.71 -18.92 0.00
N ILE A 201 -11.25 -17.76 -0.38
CA ILE A 201 -12.40 -17.12 0.27
C ILE A 201 -13.45 -16.69 -0.76
N TYR A 202 -14.72 -16.85 -0.40
CA TYR A 202 -15.83 -16.36 -1.21
C TYR A 202 -16.06 -14.87 -0.94
N VAL A 203 -16.16 -14.06 -2.00
CA VAL A 203 -16.51 -12.64 -1.93
C VAL A 203 -18.03 -12.50 -1.99
N PRO A 204 -18.69 -12.04 -0.91
CA PRO A 204 -20.15 -12.07 -0.83
C PRO A 204 -20.87 -11.26 -1.91
N LYS A 205 -22.03 -11.79 -2.32
CA LYS A 205 -22.90 -11.23 -3.36
C LYS A 205 -24.32 -11.10 -2.83
N LYS A 206 -24.96 -9.98 -3.15
CA LYS A 206 -26.34 -9.70 -2.76
C LYS A 206 -27.28 -10.84 -3.17
N GLY A 207 -28.11 -11.28 -2.23
CA GLY A 207 -29.11 -12.32 -2.42
C GLY A 207 -28.56 -13.75 -2.42
N VAL A 208 -27.25 -13.95 -2.27
CA VAL A 208 -26.67 -15.29 -2.09
C VAL A 208 -26.75 -15.68 -0.62
N THR A 209 -27.20 -16.91 -0.36
CA THR A 209 -27.26 -17.52 0.97
C THR A 209 -26.05 -18.41 1.19
N VAL A 210 -25.43 -18.31 2.37
CA VAL A 210 -24.36 -19.20 2.83
C VAL A 210 -24.76 -19.85 4.14
N THR A 211 -24.31 -21.09 4.37
CA THR A 211 -24.39 -21.70 5.70
C THR A 211 -23.50 -20.92 6.67
N ILE A 212 -23.92 -20.75 7.92
CA ILE A 212 -23.15 -20.09 8.98
C ILE A 212 -22.97 -21.06 10.15
N ASN A 213 -21.73 -21.18 10.62
CA ASN A 213 -21.31 -21.98 11.77
C ASN A 213 -20.06 -21.37 12.42
N SER A 214 -19.64 -21.88 13.58
CA SER A 214 -18.49 -21.34 14.31
C SER A 214 -17.18 -21.31 13.51
N ALA A 215 -17.00 -22.20 12.53
CA ALA A 215 -15.80 -22.26 11.70
C ALA A 215 -15.77 -21.17 10.61
N ASN A 216 -16.90 -20.85 10.00
CA ASN A 216 -16.96 -19.86 8.91
C ASN A 216 -17.51 -18.48 9.32
N LEU A 217 -18.10 -18.37 10.51
CA LEU A 217 -18.62 -17.11 11.02
C LEU A 217 -17.56 -16.01 11.08
N PRO A 218 -16.27 -16.25 11.44
CA PRO A 218 -15.29 -15.17 11.49
C PRO A 218 -15.09 -14.45 10.15
N TYR A 219 -15.33 -15.12 9.02
CA TYR A 219 -15.22 -14.52 7.68
C TYR A 219 -16.39 -13.56 7.38
N TYR A 220 -17.55 -13.77 8.00
CA TYR A 220 -18.78 -13.03 7.69
C TYR A 220 -19.30 -12.18 8.86
N ARG A 221 -18.74 -12.34 10.07
CA ARG A 221 -19.14 -11.60 11.28
C ARG A 221 -19.21 -10.10 11.03
N GLN A 222 -18.14 -9.53 10.46
CA GLN A 222 -18.04 -8.10 10.17
C GLN A 222 -19.15 -7.62 9.21
N ILE A 223 -19.51 -8.46 8.24
CA ILE A 223 -20.60 -8.19 7.31
C ILE A 223 -21.94 -8.16 8.05
N ILE A 224 -22.22 -9.21 8.82
CA ILE A 224 -23.49 -9.40 9.50
C ILE A 224 -23.72 -8.29 10.53
N GLU A 225 -22.73 -8.03 11.39
CA GLU A 225 -22.81 -7.09 12.51
C GLU A 225 -22.68 -5.63 12.06
N LEU A 226 -21.60 -5.29 11.33
CA LEU A 226 -21.23 -3.89 11.11
C LEU A 226 -21.79 -3.32 9.81
N TYR A 227 -21.81 -4.11 8.73
CA TYR A 227 -22.20 -3.59 7.41
C TYR A 227 -23.69 -3.76 7.13
N GLU A 228 -24.28 -4.83 7.63
CA GLU A 228 -25.70 -5.12 7.46
C GLU A 228 -26.52 -4.89 8.75
N ASN A 229 -25.88 -4.36 9.80
CA ASN A 229 -26.50 -3.88 11.04
C ASN A 229 -27.39 -4.91 11.75
N ASN A 230 -26.98 -6.18 11.77
CA ASN A 230 -27.73 -7.23 12.47
C ASN A 230 -27.16 -7.46 13.87
N ASN A 231 -28.03 -7.80 14.82
CA ASN A 231 -27.61 -8.27 16.13
C ASN A 231 -27.18 -9.74 16.04
N LEU A 232 -25.88 -10.02 16.12
CA LEU A 232 -25.32 -11.37 16.12
C LEU A 232 -24.96 -11.76 17.55
N VAL A 233 -25.47 -12.90 18.01
CA VAL A 233 -25.15 -13.49 19.32
C VAL A 233 -24.69 -14.92 19.10
N VAL A 234 -23.54 -15.28 19.68
CA VAL A 234 -22.96 -16.62 19.61
C VAL A 234 -22.92 -17.21 21.01
N ASN A 235 -23.67 -18.29 21.23
CA ASN A 235 -23.71 -19.04 22.49
C ASN A 235 -23.18 -20.45 22.23
N ASN A 236 -21.92 -20.71 22.56
CA ASN A 236 -21.22 -21.96 22.21
C ASN A 236 -21.22 -22.20 20.68
N GLU A 237 -22.00 -23.17 20.21
CA GLU A 237 -22.16 -23.51 18.78
C GLU A 237 -23.41 -22.88 18.17
N ASP A 238 -24.33 -22.38 19.00
CA ASP A 238 -25.58 -21.79 18.54
C ASP A 238 -25.37 -20.33 18.13
N ILE A 239 -25.80 -20.01 16.91
CA ILE A 239 -25.70 -18.67 16.33
C ILE A 239 -27.10 -18.09 16.21
N TYR A 240 -27.28 -16.87 16.71
CA TYR A 240 -28.53 -16.14 16.66
C TYR A 240 -28.33 -14.82 15.90
N ILE A 241 -29.18 -14.54 14.93
CA ILE A 241 -29.21 -13.29 14.17
C ILE A 241 -30.56 -12.62 14.41
N ASN A 242 -30.55 -11.41 14.95
CA ASN A 242 -31.74 -10.65 15.35
C ASN A 242 -32.67 -11.46 16.27
N GLY A 243 -32.08 -12.21 17.22
CA GLY A 243 -32.79 -13.01 18.21
C GLY A 243 -33.35 -14.35 17.69
N LYS A 244 -33.11 -14.71 16.42
CA LYS A 244 -33.54 -15.99 15.84
C LYS A 244 -32.34 -16.90 15.60
N SER A 245 -32.48 -18.18 15.94
CA SER A 245 -31.46 -19.19 15.60
C SER A 245 -31.25 -19.22 14.09
N ALA A 246 -29.99 -19.17 13.67
CA ALA A 246 -29.59 -19.03 12.28
C ALA A 246 -28.48 -20.01 11.95
N THR A 247 -28.75 -20.88 10.98
CA THR A 247 -27.76 -21.79 10.35
C THR A 247 -27.33 -21.31 8.96
N GLU A 248 -27.93 -20.22 8.49
CA GLU A 248 -27.70 -19.63 7.19
C GLU A 248 -27.82 -18.10 7.25
N TYR A 249 -27.21 -17.43 6.28
CA TYR A 249 -27.30 -15.99 6.13
C TYR A 249 -27.35 -15.58 4.66
N THR A 250 -28.23 -14.64 4.35
CA THR A 250 -28.39 -14.09 2.99
C THR A 250 -27.88 -12.66 2.98
N PHE A 251 -26.86 -12.40 2.16
CA PHE A 251 -26.23 -11.09 2.07
C PHE A 251 -27.18 -10.04 1.44
N GLN A 252 -27.25 -8.86 2.02
CA GLN A 252 -28.14 -7.77 1.59
C GLN A 252 -27.48 -6.83 0.57
N GLN A 253 -26.17 -6.90 0.42
CA GLN A 253 -25.42 -6.10 -0.56
C GLN A 253 -24.22 -6.84 -1.17
N ASP A 254 -23.64 -6.23 -2.21
CA ASP A 254 -22.43 -6.72 -2.87
C ASP A 254 -21.17 -6.28 -2.12
N TYR A 255 -20.16 -7.14 -2.14
CA TYR A 255 -18.89 -6.91 -1.48
C TYR A 255 -17.72 -6.98 -2.47
N TYR A 256 -16.63 -6.32 -2.12
CA TYR A 256 -15.44 -6.21 -2.96
C TYR A 256 -14.17 -6.50 -2.17
N TRP A 257 -13.18 -7.07 -2.87
CA TRP A 257 -11.83 -7.20 -2.34
C TRP A 257 -10.91 -6.16 -2.96
N LEU A 258 -10.42 -5.22 -2.16
CA LEU A 258 -9.65 -4.08 -2.63
C LEU A 258 -8.20 -4.19 -2.17
N MET A 259 -7.24 -4.16 -3.11
CA MET A 259 -5.81 -4.24 -2.82
C MET A 259 -5.02 -3.06 -3.38
N GLY A 260 -3.94 -2.67 -2.72
CA GLY A 260 -3.01 -1.68 -3.26
C GLY A 260 -2.10 -2.28 -4.32
N ASP A 261 -1.62 -1.44 -5.25
CA ASP A 261 -0.60 -1.88 -6.21
C ASP A 261 0.75 -2.08 -5.51
N ASN A 262 1.06 -1.34 -4.44
CA ASN A 262 2.25 -1.56 -3.61
C ASN A 262 1.98 -2.63 -2.55
N ARG A 263 1.99 -3.91 -2.95
CA ARG A 263 1.43 -5.03 -2.18
C ARG A 263 2.06 -5.18 -0.80
N HIS A 264 3.38 -5.14 -0.69
CA HIS A 264 4.04 -5.28 0.63
C HIS A 264 4.08 -4.01 1.47
N ASN A 265 3.56 -2.88 0.97
CA ASN A 265 3.46 -1.62 1.73
C ASN A 265 2.06 -1.01 1.61
N SER A 266 1.05 -1.88 1.48
CA SER A 266 -0.35 -1.47 1.39
C SER A 266 -1.11 -2.23 2.44
N LEU A 267 -1.57 -1.49 3.45
CA LEU A 267 -2.70 -1.93 4.23
C LEU A 267 -3.90 -1.95 3.27
N ASP A 268 -4.50 -3.12 3.09
CA ASP A 268 -5.63 -3.38 2.18
C ASP A 268 -6.53 -4.54 2.65
N SER A 269 -7.50 -4.99 1.84
CA SER A 269 -8.50 -6.00 2.23
C SER A 269 -7.90 -7.29 2.81
N ARG A 270 -6.62 -7.59 2.55
CA ARG A 270 -5.88 -8.67 3.22
C ARG A 270 -5.88 -8.55 4.74
N TYR A 271 -6.00 -7.34 5.28
CA TYR A 271 -5.97 -7.05 6.71
C TYR A 271 -7.35 -6.72 7.26
N TRP A 272 -8.17 -5.98 6.52
CA TRP A 272 -9.47 -5.49 7.00
C TRP A 272 -10.68 -6.20 6.41
N GLY A 273 -10.49 -7.13 5.47
CA GLY A 273 -11.57 -7.89 4.86
C GLY A 273 -12.34 -7.16 3.76
N PHE A 274 -13.62 -7.49 3.68
CA PHE A 274 -14.49 -7.10 2.58
C PHE A 274 -14.88 -5.61 2.64
N VAL A 275 -15.06 -5.01 1.48
CA VAL A 275 -15.56 -3.63 1.34
C VAL A 275 -17.00 -3.68 0.82
N PRO A 276 -18.00 -3.21 1.57
CA PRO A 276 -19.39 -3.18 1.11
C PRO A 276 -19.61 -2.17 -0.01
N PHE A 277 -20.61 -2.41 -0.86
CA PHE A 277 -20.94 -1.55 -2.00
C PHE A 277 -21.31 -0.13 -1.59
N ASP A 278 -22.06 0.05 -0.51
CA ASP A 278 -22.47 1.36 0.01
C ASP A 278 -21.30 2.26 0.46
N HIS A 279 -20.09 1.71 0.61
CA HIS A 279 -18.88 2.46 0.89
C HIS A 279 -18.13 2.90 -0.38
N VAL A 280 -18.51 2.39 -1.55
CA VAL A 280 -17.89 2.71 -2.82
C VAL A 280 -18.38 4.07 -3.32
N LEU A 281 -17.45 5.00 -3.50
CA LEU A 281 -17.72 6.34 -4.01
C LEU A 281 -17.64 6.43 -5.53
N GLY A 282 -16.86 5.55 -6.15
CA GLY A 282 -16.78 5.46 -7.61
C GLY A 282 -15.42 5.07 -8.16
N LYS A 283 -15.19 5.40 -9.43
CA LYS A 283 -13.96 5.07 -10.17
C LYS A 283 -13.13 6.35 -10.40
N PRO A 284 -11.89 6.42 -9.93
CA PRO A 284 -10.98 7.51 -10.29
C PRO A 284 -10.75 7.53 -11.80
N VAL A 285 -10.96 8.69 -12.44
CA VAL A 285 -10.82 8.86 -13.89
C VAL A 285 -9.52 9.57 -14.27
N MET A 286 -9.03 10.47 -13.43
CA MET A 286 -7.89 11.33 -13.72
C MET A 286 -7.08 11.60 -12.45
N VAL A 287 -5.76 11.57 -12.58
CA VAL A 287 -4.85 12.18 -11.62
C VAL A 287 -4.76 13.66 -11.98
N TRP A 288 -5.38 14.52 -11.18
CA TRP A 288 -5.18 15.96 -11.33
C TRP A 288 -3.73 16.29 -11.01
N PHE A 289 -3.24 15.97 -9.81
CA PHE A 289 -1.96 16.46 -9.29
C PHE A 289 -1.20 15.36 -8.54
N SER A 290 0.14 15.47 -8.51
CA SER A 290 0.97 14.63 -7.67
C SER A 290 2.29 15.31 -7.34
N TRP A 291 2.66 15.29 -6.07
CA TRP A 291 3.95 15.70 -5.54
C TRP A 291 4.36 14.78 -4.38
N ASP A 292 5.54 14.99 -3.81
CA ASP A 292 5.93 14.40 -2.54
C ASP A 292 5.32 15.20 -1.39
N ALA A 293 4.38 14.59 -0.67
CA ALA A 293 3.70 15.23 0.45
C ALA A 293 4.60 15.36 1.68
N ASP A 294 5.61 14.48 1.81
CA ASP A 294 6.50 14.37 2.96
C ASP A 294 7.77 15.21 2.80
N ALA A 295 7.94 15.88 1.65
CA ALA A 295 9.09 16.74 1.42
C ALA A 295 9.14 17.88 2.47
N PRO A 296 10.33 18.17 3.03
CA PRO A 296 10.45 18.93 4.28
C PRO A 296 10.19 20.43 4.13
N THR A 297 10.24 20.96 2.91
CA THR A 297 10.03 22.39 2.64
C THR A 297 9.08 22.58 1.46
N LEU A 298 8.39 23.73 1.41
CA LEU A 298 7.52 24.06 0.29
C LEU A 298 8.27 24.06 -1.05
N MET A 299 9.51 24.55 -1.08
CA MET A 299 10.34 24.52 -2.27
C MET A 299 10.66 23.09 -2.72
N ALA A 300 10.94 22.17 -1.78
CA ALA A 300 11.13 20.76 -2.09
C ALA A 300 9.83 20.11 -2.61
N LYS A 301 8.68 20.43 -2.02
CA LYS A 301 7.35 19.99 -2.51
C LYS A 301 7.13 20.44 -3.96
N ILE A 302 7.38 21.72 -4.27
CA ILE A 302 7.25 22.25 -5.64
C ILE A 302 8.22 21.54 -6.61
N LYS A 303 9.48 21.31 -6.21
CA LYS A 303 10.44 20.56 -7.05
C LYS A 303 10.06 19.10 -7.26
N SER A 304 9.31 18.50 -6.34
CA SER A 304 8.85 17.12 -6.41
C SER A 304 7.58 16.90 -7.25
N ILE A 305 7.05 17.97 -7.90
CA ILE A 305 5.87 17.86 -8.75
C ILE A 305 6.14 16.85 -9.87
N ARG A 306 5.27 15.85 -9.97
CA ARG A 306 5.32 14.78 -10.97
C ARG A 306 4.50 15.20 -12.18
N TRP A 307 5.08 16.06 -13.01
CA TRP A 307 4.41 16.65 -14.17
C TRP A 307 3.83 15.60 -15.14
N ASP A 308 4.50 14.46 -15.29
CA ASP A 308 4.05 13.31 -16.08
C ASP A 308 2.75 12.68 -15.58
N ARG A 309 2.42 12.85 -14.29
CA ARG A 309 1.19 12.35 -13.67
C ARG A 309 0.07 13.38 -13.63
N MET A 310 0.37 14.65 -13.87
CA MET A 310 -0.61 15.73 -13.78
C MET A 310 -1.58 15.67 -14.97
N PHE A 311 -2.88 15.85 -14.72
CA PHE A 311 -3.97 15.68 -15.69
C PHE A 311 -3.87 14.37 -16.50
N THR A 312 -3.54 13.27 -15.84
CA THR A 312 -3.30 11.98 -16.51
C THR A 312 -4.43 11.00 -16.26
N THR A 313 -4.90 10.33 -17.31
CA THR A 313 -5.99 9.33 -17.20
C THR A 313 -5.57 8.13 -16.36
N VAL A 314 -6.45 7.67 -15.47
CA VAL A 314 -6.18 6.50 -14.59
C VAL A 314 -6.53 5.19 -15.29
N GLY A 315 -7.67 5.15 -15.99
CA GLY A 315 -8.14 3.99 -16.75
C GLY A 315 -7.89 4.13 -18.26
N GLY A 316 -8.07 3.03 -18.99
CA GLY A 316 -7.89 2.96 -20.44
C GLY A 316 -6.84 1.92 -20.84
N GLU A 317 -6.74 1.69 -22.14
CA GLU A 317 -5.74 0.81 -22.75
C GLU A 317 -4.43 1.57 -23.03
N GLY A 318 -3.32 0.84 -23.12
CA GLY A 318 -2.01 1.41 -23.43
C GLY A 318 -1.42 2.34 -22.36
N GLU A 319 -0.45 3.16 -22.77
CA GLU A 319 0.26 4.09 -21.89
C GLU A 319 -0.63 5.22 -21.37
N PRO A 320 -0.45 5.67 -20.10
CA PRO A 320 -1.16 6.83 -19.58
C PRO A 320 -0.80 8.11 -20.35
N VAL A 321 -1.82 8.90 -20.71
CA VAL A 321 -1.64 10.19 -21.41
C VAL A 321 -1.91 11.34 -20.46
N SER A 322 -0.98 12.29 -20.39
CA SER A 322 -1.11 13.55 -19.64
C SER A 322 -1.66 14.65 -20.55
N TYR A 323 -2.76 15.28 -20.14
CA TYR A 323 -3.41 16.39 -20.87
C TYR A 323 -2.97 17.76 -20.35
N ARG A 324 -1.86 17.84 -19.60
CA ARG A 324 -1.46 19.08 -18.91
C ARG A 324 -1.30 20.28 -19.83
N TYR A 325 -0.73 20.09 -21.03
CA TYR A 325 -0.51 21.19 -21.96
C TYR A 325 -1.81 21.70 -22.58
N VAL A 326 -2.78 20.80 -22.82
CA VAL A 326 -4.12 21.19 -23.27
C VAL A 326 -4.80 22.02 -22.18
N VAL A 327 -4.76 21.55 -20.93
CA VAL A 327 -5.36 22.28 -19.80
C VAL A 327 -4.69 23.65 -19.62
N PHE A 328 -3.38 23.74 -19.71
CA PHE A 328 -2.65 25.02 -19.61
C PHE A 328 -2.99 25.97 -20.74
N ALA A 329 -3.10 25.48 -21.98
CA ALA A 329 -3.54 26.30 -23.11
C ALA A 329 -4.94 26.87 -22.88
N LEU A 330 -5.88 26.05 -22.37
CA LEU A 330 -7.24 26.51 -22.03
C LEU A 330 -7.25 27.55 -20.91
N ILE A 331 -6.44 27.37 -19.87
CA ILE A 331 -6.31 28.35 -18.78
C ILE A 331 -5.73 29.68 -19.31
N ILE A 332 -4.68 29.63 -20.13
CA ILE A 332 -4.07 30.82 -20.73
C ILE A 332 -5.08 31.53 -21.65
N ALA A 333 -5.80 30.79 -22.49
CA ALA A 333 -6.84 31.33 -23.36
C ALA A 333 -7.97 32.00 -22.55
N TYR A 334 -8.41 31.37 -21.45
CA TYR A 334 -9.42 31.93 -20.57
C TYR A 334 -8.95 33.22 -19.89
N ILE A 335 -7.73 33.25 -19.35
CA ILE A 335 -7.15 34.46 -18.74
C ILE A 335 -7.04 35.58 -19.78
N GLY A 336 -6.52 35.27 -20.98
CA GLY A 336 -6.43 36.22 -22.09
C GLY A 336 -7.79 36.79 -22.49
N TYR A 337 -8.82 35.94 -22.58
CA TYR A 337 -10.19 36.36 -22.86
C TYR A 337 -10.75 37.29 -21.77
N GLN A 338 -10.51 36.99 -20.49
CA GLN A 338 -10.97 37.84 -19.39
C GLN A 338 -10.30 39.22 -19.39
N ILE A 339 -8.98 39.27 -19.66
CA ILE A 339 -8.25 40.54 -19.79
C ILE A 339 -8.79 41.36 -20.98
N PHE A 340 -9.02 40.71 -22.12
CA PHE A 340 -9.59 41.36 -23.31
C PHE A 340 -11.00 41.88 -23.07
N LYS A 341 -11.87 41.11 -22.41
CA LYS A 341 -13.23 41.53 -22.07
C LYS A 341 -13.25 42.74 -21.14
N LYS A 342 -12.38 42.77 -20.12
CA LYS A 342 -12.27 43.90 -19.20
C LYS A 342 -11.90 45.20 -19.93
N LYS A 343 -10.94 45.13 -20.86
CA LYS A 343 -10.52 46.27 -21.70
C LYS A 343 -11.58 46.78 -22.68
N LYS A 344 -12.66 46.03 -22.93
CA LYS A 344 -13.80 46.48 -23.76
C LYS A 344 -14.94 47.11 -22.94
N THR A 345 -14.89 46.97 -21.62
CA THR A 345 -15.93 47.45 -20.70
C THR A 345 -15.50 48.75 -20.01
N GLU A 346 -14.19 49.00 -19.95
CA GLU A 346 -13.56 50.33 -19.80
C GLU A 346 -13.47 51.01 -21.17
#